data_AF-A0A3L7VKS6-F1
#
_entry.id   AF-A0A3L7VKS6-F1
#
_cell.length_a   1.000
_cell.length_b   1.000
_cell.length_c   1.000
_cell.angle_alpha   90.00
_cell.angle_beta   90.00
_cell.angle_gamma   90.00
#
_symmetry.space_group_name_H-M   'P 1'
#
loop_
_entity.id
_entity.type
_entity.pdbx_description
1 polymer ?
#
loop_
_entity_poly.entity_id
_entity_poly.type
_entity_poly.pdbx_seq_one_letter_code
_entity_poly.pdbx_strand_id
1 'polypeptide(L)'
;MAAMNTLAHERLSSETRRTFLSRQGLGLGAVALAMLTGQSAQPSAVAGETRPLAPKVPPQKARATRVIYIHLAGSPSQLELFDYKPALKKFDGKECPKEYLEGKR
;
A
#
# COMPACT_ATOMS: atom_id res chain seq x y z
N MET A 1 -10.55 12.87 53.79
CA MET A 1 -11.06 11.87 52.84
C MET A 1 -11.44 12.48 51.48
N ALA A 2 -12.14 13.63 51.43
CA ALA A 2 -12.54 14.29 50.17
C ALA A 2 -11.36 14.71 49.26
N ALA A 3 -10.29 15.28 49.80
CA ALA A 3 -9.12 15.71 49.03
C ALA A 3 -8.33 14.56 48.37
N MET A 4 -8.46 13.34 48.90
CA MET A 4 -7.78 12.17 48.35
C MET A 4 -8.50 11.64 47.10
N ASN A 5 -9.83 11.78 47.06
CA ASN A 5 -10.66 11.41 45.91
C ASN A 5 -10.51 12.40 44.75
N THR A 6 -10.32 13.70 45.01
CA THR A 6 -10.08 14.70 43.95
C THR A 6 -8.75 14.47 43.26
N LEU A 7 -7.69 14.18 44.01
CA LEU A 7 -6.37 13.85 43.46
C LEU A 7 -6.41 12.54 42.64
N ALA A 8 -7.18 11.55 43.07
CA ALA A 8 -7.37 10.32 42.32
C ALA A 8 -8.11 10.57 40.98
N HIS A 9 -9.13 11.42 41.00
CA HIS A 9 -9.88 11.79 39.80
C HIS A 9 -9.04 12.59 38.80
N GLU A 10 -8.19 13.51 39.29
CA GLU A 10 -7.25 14.26 38.46
C GLU A 10 -6.22 13.33 37.79
N ARG A 11 -5.67 12.36 38.53
CA ARG A 11 -4.76 11.35 37.96
C ARG A 11 -5.43 10.53 36.87
N LEU A 12 -6.62 9.99 37.13
CA LEU A 12 -7.38 9.22 36.14
C LEU A 12 -7.69 10.05 34.89
N SER A 13 -8.01 11.34 35.05
CA SER A 13 -8.24 12.25 33.92
C SER A 13 -6.96 12.51 33.09
N SER A 14 -5.80 12.53 33.74
CA SER A 14 -4.48 12.75 33.12
C SER A 14 -3.96 11.51 32.39
N GLU A 15 -4.38 10.32 32.79
CA GLU A 15 -4.00 9.03 32.19
C GLU A 15 -4.89 8.64 31.00
N THR A 16 -5.97 9.39 30.74
CA THR A 16 -6.83 9.06 29.60
C THR A 16 -6.12 9.28 28.26
N ARG A 17 -6.37 8.38 27.32
CA ARG A 17 -5.86 8.45 25.93
C ARG A 17 -6.13 9.81 25.28
N ARG A 18 -7.28 10.42 25.58
CA ARG A 18 -7.67 11.74 25.06
C ARG A 18 -6.72 12.83 25.54
N THR A 19 -6.46 12.91 26.86
CA THR A 19 -5.55 13.88 27.46
C THR A 19 -4.10 13.67 27.02
N PHE A 20 -3.68 12.41 26.88
CA PHE A 20 -2.36 12.07 26.35
C PHE A 20 -2.19 12.57 24.91
N LEU A 21 -3.11 12.22 24.00
CA LEU A 21 -3.02 12.61 22.59
C LEU A 21 -3.18 14.13 22.40
N SER A 22 -4.01 14.80 23.21
CA SER A 22 -4.20 16.25 23.12
C SER A 22 -2.97 17.05 23.59
N ARG A 23 -2.20 16.53 24.57
CA ARG A 23 -1.03 17.23 25.11
C ARG A 23 0.28 16.88 24.37
N GLN A 24 0.40 15.66 23.83
CA GLN A 24 1.64 15.16 23.19
C GLN A 24 1.79 15.56 21.71
N GLY A 25 0.75 16.14 21.08
CA GLY A 25 0.76 16.46 19.64
C GLY A 25 1.88 17.41 19.20
N LEU A 26 2.26 18.38 20.05
CA LEU A 26 3.34 19.33 19.77
C LEU A 26 4.74 18.68 19.79
N GLY A 27 4.95 17.68 20.66
CA GLY A 27 6.22 16.98 20.78
C GLY A 27 6.54 16.11 19.56
N LEU A 28 5.54 15.39 19.06
CA LEU A 28 5.67 14.61 17.82
C LEU A 28 5.93 15.50 16.60
N GLY A 29 5.29 16.67 16.53
CA GLY A 29 5.55 17.66 15.49
C GLY A 29 6.97 18.22 15.53
N ALA A 30 7.50 18.52 16.73
CA ALA A 30 8.88 18.98 16.90
C ALA A 30 9.90 17.91 16.48
N VAL A 31 9.65 16.63 16.78
CA VAL A 31 10.48 15.51 16.31
C VAL A 31 10.44 15.39 14.79
N ALA A 32 9.25 15.47 14.18
CA ALA A 32 9.11 15.44 12.72
C ALA A 32 9.83 16.62 12.05
N LEU A 33 9.72 17.82 12.62
CA LEU A 33 10.43 19.00 12.12
C LEU A 33 11.94 18.84 12.27
N ALA A 34 12.43 18.33 13.40
CA ALA A 34 13.84 18.05 13.61
C ALA A 34 14.38 17.00 12.64
N MET A 35 13.58 16.00 12.24
CA MET A 35 13.97 15.06 11.19
C MET A 35 14.03 15.72 9.81
N LEU A 36 13.07 16.61 9.49
CA LEU A 36 13.06 17.34 8.22
C LEU A 36 14.22 18.34 8.11
N THR A 37 14.51 19.09 9.17
CA THR A 37 15.58 20.09 9.21
C THR A 37 16.95 19.47 9.53
N GLY A 38 17.00 18.35 10.24
CA GLY A 38 18.22 17.60 10.53
C GLY A 38 18.77 16.88 9.30
N GLN A 39 17.91 16.51 8.35
CA GLN A 39 18.34 15.97 7.06
C GLN A 39 18.99 17.04 6.16
N SER A 40 18.64 18.32 6.34
CA SER A 40 19.25 19.46 5.63
C SER A 40 20.55 19.98 6.26
N ALA A 41 20.94 19.51 7.45
CA ALA A 41 22.14 19.96 8.16
C ALA A 41 23.33 18.98 8.05
N GLN A 42 23.21 17.90 7.27
CA GLN A 42 24.37 17.08 6.93
C GLN A 42 25.12 17.77 5.78
N PRO A 43 26.40 18.17 5.96
CA PRO A 43 27.21 18.54 4.82
C PRO A 43 27.26 17.31 3.92
N SER A 44 26.83 17.48 2.66
CA SER A 44 26.96 16.43 1.66
C SER A 44 28.45 16.10 1.55
N ALA A 45 28.86 15.00 2.18
CA ALA A 45 30.14 14.40 1.88
C ALA A 45 30.10 14.04 0.40
N VAL A 46 30.86 14.78 -0.40
CA VAL A 46 31.09 14.53 -1.82
C VAL A 46 31.75 13.16 -1.91
N ALA A 47 30.95 12.13 -2.16
CA ALA A 47 31.42 10.80 -2.51
C ALA A 47 30.53 10.25 -3.64
N GLY A 48 30.88 10.65 -4.87
CA GLY A 48 30.33 10.12 -6.12
C GLY A 48 28.98 10.73 -6.50
N GLU A 49 28.81 11.01 -7.79
CA GLU A 49 27.53 11.38 -8.40
C GLU A 49 26.38 10.54 -7.83
N THR A 50 25.59 11.11 -6.93
CA THR A 50 24.34 10.51 -6.49
C THR A 50 23.36 10.71 -7.62
N ARG A 51 23.37 9.81 -8.61
CA ARG A 51 22.30 9.73 -9.62
C ARG A 51 21.09 9.11 -8.92
N PRO A 52 20.08 9.89 -8.47
CA PRO A 52 18.96 9.34 -7.71
C PRO A 52 18.13 8.35 -8.55
N LEU A 53 18.26 8.44 -9.88
CA LEU A 53 17.62 7.58 -10.87
C LEU A 53 18.54 6.46 -11.38
N ALA A 54 19.75 6.31 -10.85
CA ALA A 54 20.59 5.19 -11.24
C ALA A 54 19.96 3.87 -10.78
N PRO A 55 19.96 2.83 -11.64
CA PRO A 55 19.52 1.50 -11.24
C PRO A 55 20.28 1.03 -10.01
N LYS A 56 19.56 0.74 -8.93
CA LYS A 56 20.16 0.21 -7.70
C LYS A 56 20.55 -1.25 -7.92
N VAL A 57 21.80 -1.58 -7.59
CA VAL A 57 22.24 -2.98 -7.56
C VAL A 57 21.57 -3.64 -6.36
N PRO A 58 20.79 -4.72 -6.55
CA PRO A 58 20.22 -5.45 -5.43
C PRO A 58 21.34 -6.06 -4.57
N PRO A 59 21.19 -6.12 -3.24
CA PRO A 59 22.21 -6.69 -2.36
C PRO A 59 22.48 -8.18 -2.62
N GLN A 60 21.62 -8.85 -3.37
CA GLN A 60 21.76 -10.26 -3.75
C GLN A 60 21.48 -10.44 -5.25
N LYS A 61 22.20 -11.38 -5.88
CA LYS A 61 21.96 -11.77 -7.27
C LYS A 61 20.58 -12.38 -7.39
N ALA A 62 19.72 -11.79 -8.22
CA ALA A 62 18.40 -12.35 -8.49
C ALA A 62 18.54 -13.76 -9.08
N ARG A 63 17.92 -14.75 -8.42
CA ARG A 63 17.89 -16.15 -8.87
C ARG A 63 16.45 -16.67 -8.79
N ALA A 64 15.72 -16.57 -9.90
CA ALA A 64 14.43 -17.24 -10.02
C ALA A 64 14.67 -18.74 -10.23
N THR A 65 14.20 -19.57 -9.29
CA THR A 65 14.36 -21.03 -9.39
C THR A 65 13.07 -21.72 -9.85
N ARG A 66 11.93 -21.05 -9.70
CA ARG A 66 10.59 -21.56 -10.04
C ARG A 66 9.74 -20.42 -10.56
N VAL A 67 8.93 -20.71 -11.58
CA VAL A 67 7.93 -19.79 -12.14
C VAL A 67 6.56 -20.40 -11.88
N ILE A 68 5.69 -19.66 -11.20
CA ILE A 68 4.30 -20.07 -10.99
C ILE A 68 3.46 -19.32 -12.03
N TYR A 69 2.94 -20.06 -13.01
CA TYR A 69 2.00 -19.53 -14.02
C TYR A 69 0.57 -19.90 -13.60
N ILE A 70 -0.25 -18.88 -13.33
CA ILE A 70 -1.65 -19.06 -12.95
C ILE A 70 -2.49 -18.61 -14.14
N HIS A 71 -3.16 -19.55 -14.80
CA HIS A 71 -4.16 -19.27 -15.82
C HIS A 71 -5.54 -19.26 -15.18
N LEU A 72 -6.08 -18.07 -14.95
CA LEU A 72 -7.45 -17.90 -14.44
C LEU A 72 -8.43 -18.03 -15.60
N ALA A 73 -8.88 -19.26 -15.87
CA ALA A 73 -9.93 -19.50 -16.85
C ALA A 73 -11.24 -18.85 -16.36
N GLY A 74 -11.75 -17.88 -17.11
CA GLY A 74 -13.04 -17.23 -16.83
C GLY A 74 -12.97 -15.73 -16.56
N SER A 75 -11.78 -15.13 -16.46
CA SER A 75 -11.68 -13.65 -16.45
C SER A 75 -11.63 -13.10 -17.88
N PRO A 76 -12.31 -11.98 -18.17
CA PRO A 76 -12.10 -11.27 -19.44
C PRO A 76 -10.62 -10.89 -19.57
N SER A 77 -10.07 -11.00 -20.78
CA SER A 77 -8.68 -10.60 -21.01
C SER A 77 -8.51 -9.11 -20.69
N GLN A 78 -7.30 -8.67 -20.36
CA GLN A 78 -7.01 -7.24 -20.12
C GLN A 78 -7.44 -6.35 -21.31
N LEU A 79 -7.36 -6.89 -22.53
CA LEU A 79 -7.79 -6.21 -23.76
C LEU A 79 -9.32 -6.13 -23.89
N GLU A 80 -10.05 -7.06 -23.28
CA GLU A 80 -11.50 -7.16 -23.34
C GLU A 80 -12.22 -6.32 -22.27
N LEU A 81 -11.52 -5.81 -21.25
CA LEU A 81 -12.16 -5.11 -20.12
C LEU A 81 -12.84 -3.79 -20.48
N PHE A 82 -12.30 -3.06 -21.46
CA PHE A 82 -12.71 -1.68 -21.76
C PHE A 82 -13.41 -1.53 -23.10
N ASP A 83 -13.60 -2.63 -23.85
CA ASP A 83 -14.23 -2.60 -25.16
C ASP A 83 -15.68 -3.07 -25.07
N TYR A 84 -16.61 -2.20 -25.48
CA TYR A 84 -18.03 -2.51 -25.46
C TYR A 84 -18.38 -3.41 -26.65
N LYS A 85 -18.61 -4.69 -26.37
CA LYS A 85 -19.01 -5.69 -27.37
C LYS A 85 -20.51 -6.00 -27.26
N PRO A 86 -21.39 -5.32 -28.03
CA PRO A 86 -22.84 -5.53 -27.97
C PRO A 86 -23.26 -6.96 -28.36
N ALA A 87 -22.45 -7.65 -29.16
CA ALA A 87 -22.65 -9.05 -29.49
C ALA A 87 -22.62 -9.96 -28.25
N LEU A 88 -21.75 -9.71 -27.27
CA LEU A 88 -21.69 -10.48 -26.02
C LEU A 88 -23.02 -10.38 -25.26
N LYS A 89 -23.59 -9.18 -25.18
CA LYS A 89 -24.92 -8.97 -24.58
C LYS A 89 -26.04 -9.70 -25.33
N LYS A 90 -25.96 -9.78 -26.67
CA LYS A 90 -26.97 -10.45 -27.50
C LYS A 90 -26.97 -11.98 -27.34
N PHE A 91 -25.80 -12.55 -27.08
CA PHE A 91 -25.59 -14.00 -26.98
C PHE A 91 -25.38 -14.49 -25.55
N ASP A 92 -25.54 -13.61 -24.56
CA ASP A 92 -25.47 -13.96 -23.14
C ASP A 92 -26.50 -15.04 -22.78
N GLY A 93 -26.05 -16.07 -22.06
CA GLY A 93 -26.87 -17.21 -21.65
C GLY A 93 -27.37 -18.15 -22.75
N LYS A 94 -26.97 -17.95 -24.02
CA LYS A 94 -27.36 -18.85 -25.13
C LYS A 94 -26.37 -20.00 -25.26
N GLU A 95 -26.89 -21.18 -25.56
CA GLU A 95 -26.05 -22.32 -25.92
C GLU A 95 -25.19 -22.00 -27.15
N CYS A 96 -23.95 -22.46 -27.11
CA CYS A 96 -23.04 -22.29 -28.23
C CYS A 96 -23.59 -23.05 -29.47
N PRO A 97 -23.69 -22.43 -30.65
CA PRO A 97 -24.15 -23.10 -31.84
C PRO A 97 -23.34 -24.36 -32.13
N LYS A 98 -24.03 -25.45 -32.50
CA LYS A 98 -23.43 -26.77 -32.74
C LYS A 98 -22.34 -26.75 -33.81
N GLU A 99 -22.44 -25.84 -34.77
CA GLU A 99 -21.44 -25.58 -35.82
C GLU A 99 -20.04 -25.29 -35.24
N TYR A 100 -19.95 -24.68 -34.06
CA TYR A 100 -18.66 -24.38 -33.41
C TYR A 100 -18.13 -25.51 -32.53
N LEU A 101 -18.98 -26.51 -32.23
CA LEU A 101 -18.68 -27.66 -31.38
C LEU A 101 -18.35 -28.92 -32.21
N GLU A 102 -18.84 -28.99 -33.45
CA GLU A 102 -18.55 -30.11 -34.35
C GLU A 102 -17.06 -30.16 -34.73
N GLY A 103 -16.39 -31.25 -34.34
CA GLY A 103 -15.00 -31.54 -34.73
C GLY A 103 -13.92 -31.05 -33.77
N LYS A 104 -14.25 -30.37 -32.68
CA LYS A 104 -13.28 -29.98 -31.63
C LYS A 104 -13.37 -30.92 -30.44
N ARG A 105 -12.29 -31.68 -30.22
CA ARG A 105 -12.03 -32.48 -29.01
C ARG A 105 -11.17 -31.70 -28.05
#